data_AF-A0A7K2XPW7-F1
#
_entry.id   AF-A0A7K2XPW7-F1
#
_cell.length_a   1.000
_cell.length_b   1.000
_cell.length_c   1.000
_cell.angle_alpha   90.00
_cell.angle_beta   90.00
_cell.angle_gamma   90.00
#
_symmetry.space_group_name_H-M   'P 1'
#
loop_
_entity.id
_entity.type
_entity.pdbx_description
1 polymer ?
#
loop_
_entity_poly.entity_id
_entity_poly.type
_entity_poly.pdbx_seq_one_letter_code
_entity_poly.pdbx_strand_id
1 'polypeptide(L)'
;MTDGTVLRYVALGDSQTEGVGDGDDTGGLRGWADRLAELLAHDRPGTLYANLAVRGRLAGQVRAEQLAPALALRPDLATVVAGFNDLLRPGFDADETAGHLEEMFAAITGQGARVATLTFPDVGRITPLARPLAPRVRALNARVREVSRRHGVIVVETGHHPVVTDPRLWSPDRLHAGPLGHARIAAAVAQALGLPGADDSWTL
;
A
#
# COMPACT_ATOMS: atom_id res chain seq x y z
N MET A 1 -27.99 -17.07 6.57
CA MET A 1 -28.04 -16.70 5.14
C MET A 1 -27.38 -15.35 5.04
N THR A 2 -26.11 -15.32 4.64
CA THR A 2 -25.35 -14.07 4.46
C THR A 2 -25.88 -13.39 3.21
N ASP A 3 -26.34 -12.15 3.34
CA ASP A 3 -26.85 -11.33 2.24
C ASP A 3 -25.67 -10.80 1.39
N GLY A 4 -24.88 -11.73 0.88
CA GLY A 4 -24.64 -11.95 -0.55
C GLY A 4 -23.90 -10.92 -1.38
N THR A 5 -23.33 -9.84 -0.83
CA THR A 5 -22.51 -8.95 -1.69
C THR A 5 -21.07 -9.44 -1.74
N VAL A 6 -20.67 -9.97 -2.90
CA VAL A 6 -19.27 -10.29 -3.24
C VAL A 6 -18.41 -9.05 -3.05
N LEU A 7 -17.37 -9.14 -2.23
CA LEU A 7 -16.38 -8.07 -2.07
C LEU A 7 -15.42 -8.05 -3.27
N ARG A 8 -15.26 -6.90 -3.93
CA ARG A 8 -14.22 -6.65 -4.92
C ARG A 8 -13.09 -5.82 -4.31
N TYR A 9 -11.92 -6.41 -4.20
CA TYR A 9 -10.70 -5.75 -3.76
C TYR A 9 -9.75 -5.51 -4.94
N VAL A 10 -9.34 -4.26 -5.14
CA VAL A 10 -8.35 -3.90 -6.18
C VAL A 10 -7.15 -3.18 -5.55
N ALA A 11 -5.95 -3.71 -5.77
CA ALA A 11 -4.72 -3.10 -5.29
C ALA A 11 -4.01 -2.33 -6.42
N LEU A 12 -3.60 -1.09 -6.14
CA LEU A 12 -2.85 -0.23 -7.04
C LEU A 12 -1.53 0.16 -6.38
N GLY A 13 -0.47 0.26 -7.19
CA GLY A 13 0.81 0.73 -6.70
C GLY A 13 2.01 0.29 -7.52
N ASP A 14 3.13 0.19 -6.81
CA ASP A 14 4.44 -0.15 -7.35
C ASP A 14 4.94 -1.52 -6.87
N SER A 15 6.25 -1.70 -6.75
CA SER A 15 6.90 -2.96 -6.40
C SER A 15 6.48 -3.50 -5.04
N GLN A 16 6.20 -2.63 -4.06
CA GLN A 16 5.79 -3.06 -2.74
C GLN A 16 4.39 -3.69 -2.80
N THR A 17 3.48 -3.14 -3.60
CA THR A 17 2.13 -3.70 -3.82
C THR A 17 2.16 -4.91 -4.75
N GLU A 18 3.03 -4.94 -5.76
CA GLU A 18 3.23 -6.10 -6.64
C GLU A 18 3.72 -7.33 -5.86
N GLY A 19 4.41 -7.12 -4.74
CA GLY A 19 4.88 -8.18 -3.86
C GLY A 19 6.37 -8.51 -4.00
N VAL A 20 7.16 -7.60 -4.57
CA VAL A 20 8.61 -7.76 -4.68
C VAL A 20 9.20 -8.03 -3.29
N GLY A 21 10.07 -9.05 -3.20
CA GLY A 21 10.65 -9.53 -1.95
C GLY A 21 9.91 -10.69 -1.29
N ASP A 22 8.75 -11.12 -1.80
CA ASP A 22 8.00 -12.30 -1.33
C ASP A 22 7.59 -13.21 -2.51
N GLY A 23 8.53 -14.03 -2.97
CA GLY A 23 8.40 -14.88 -4.16
C GLY A 23 9.45 -14.55 -5.24
N ASP A 24 9.26 -15.07 -6.45
CA ASP A 24 10.10 -14.79 -7.62
C ASP A 24 9.33 -14.94 -8.94
N ASP A 25 9.98 -14.67 -10.08
CA ASP A 25 9.32 -14.72 -11.40
C ASP A 25 8.99 -16.15 -11.85
N THR A 26 9.44 -17.20 -11.14
CA THR A 26 9.13 -18.61 -11.43
C THR A 26 7.89 -19.07 -10.67
N GLY A 27 7.83 -18.77 -9.37
CA GLY A 27 6.73 -19.14 -8.47
C GLY A 27 5.63 -18.09 -8.35
N GLY A 28 5.85 -16.89 -8.88
CA GLY A 28 5.00 -15.73 -8.67
C GLY A 28 5.37 -14.95 -7.41
N LEU A 29 4.95 -13.69 -7.38
CA LEU A 29 4.99 -12.85 -6.19
C LEU A 29 3.69 -13.03 -5.40
N ARG A 30 3.78 -12.94 -4.07
CA ARG A 30 2.62 -12.94 -3.17
C ARG A 30 2.41 -11.55 -2.56
N GLY A 31 3.38 -11.10 -1.76
CA GLY A 31 3.34 -9.78 -1.17
C GLY A 31 2.18 -9.53 -0.20
N TRP A 32 2.07 -8.29 0.28
CA TRP A 32 1.09 -7.90 1.29
C TRP A 32 -0.33 -7.78 0.72
N ALA A 33 -0.47 -7.41 -0.56
CA ALA A 33 -1.77 -7.23 -1.19
C ALA A 33 -2.49 -8.58 -1.33
N ASP A 34 -1.81 -9.64 -1.77
CA ASP A 34 -2.39 -10.98 -1.86
C ASP A 34 -2.70 -11.54 -0.47
N ARG A 35 -1.80 -11.34 0.51
CA ARG A 35 -2.05 -11.73 1.90
C ARG A 35 -3.27 -11.02 2.49
N LEU A 36 -3.47 -9.74 2.18
CA LEU A 36 -4.69 -9.03 2.58
C LEU A 36 -5.93 -9.62 1.88
N ALA A 37 -5.83 -9.97 0.60
CA ALA A 37 -6.91 -10.61 -0.14
C ALA A 37 -7.30 -11.97 0.48
N GLU A 38 -6.32 -12.76 0.93
CA GLU A 38 -6.55 -14.01 1.66
C GLU A 38 -7.28 -13.78 2.99
N LEU A 39 -6.86 -12.77 3.76
CA LEU A 39 -7.53 -12.38 5.02
C LEU A 39 -8.98 -11.94 4.77
N LEU A 40 -9.22 -11.16 3.72
CA LEU A 40 -10.56 -10.75 3.30
C LEU A 40 -11.41 -11.94 2.85
N ALA A 41 -10.84 -12.87 2.09
CA ALA A 41 -11.54 -14.04 1.58
C ALA A 41 -11.93 -15.03 2.69
N HIS A 42 -11.16 -15.06 3.80
CA HIS A 42 -11.50 -15.84 4.98
C HIS A 42 -12.79 -15.35 5.66
N ASP A 43 -12.92 -14.02 5.84
CA ASP A 43 -14.09 -13.37 6.43
C ASP A 43 -15.27 -13.26 5.45
N ARG A 44 -14.97 -13.01 4.18
CA ARG A 44 -15.93 -12.86 3.08
C ARG A 44 -15.63 -13.86 1.96
N PRO A 45 -16.10 -15.12 2.10
CA PRO A 45 -15.98 -16.12 1.04
C PRO A 45 -16.53 -15.59 -0.29
N GLY A 46 -15.79 -15.82 -1.38
CA GLY A 46 -16.14 -15.31 -2.71
C GLY A 46 -15.59 -13.92 -3.03
N THR A 47 -14.70 -13.37 -2.18
CA THR A 47 -13.94 -12.14 -2.49
C THR A 47 -13.26 -12.25 -3.86
N LEU A 48 -13.48 -11.26 -4.72
CA LEU A 48 -12.78 -11.09 -5.99
C LEU A 48 -11.62 -10.12 -5.78
N TYR A 49 -10.46 -10.47 -6.33
CA TYR A 49 -9.23 -9.72 -6.11
C TYR A 49 -8.49 -9.47 -7.43
N ALA A 50 -7.96 -8.26 -7.58
CA ALA A 50 -7.02 -7.92 -8.65
C ALA A 50 -5.87 -7.07 -8.09
N ASN A 51 -4.64 -7.49 -8.39
CA ASN A 51 -3.45 -6.68 -8.19
C ASN A 51 -3.07 -6.02 -9.51
N LEU A 52 -3.13 -4.69 -9.58
CA LEU A 52 -2.77 -3.91 -10.77
C LEU A 52 -1.38 -3.29 -10.66
N ALA A 53 -0.68 -3.53 -9.56
CA ALA A 53 0.60 -2.90 -9.28
C ALA A 53 1.70 -3.36 -10.24
N VAL A 54 2.60 -2.45 -10.55
CA VAL A 54 3.74 -2.69 -11.45
C VAL A 54 4.98 -2.06 -10.84
N ARG A 55 6.03 -2.86 -10.59
CA ARG A 55 7.31 -2.38 -10.06
C ARG A 55 7.90 -1.22 -10.84
N GLY A 56 8.60 -0.35 -10.12
CA GLY A 56 9.34 0.78 -10.67
C GLY A 56 8.48 1.96 -11.13
N ARG A 57 7.14 1.89 -10.98
CA ARG A 57 6.25 2.99 -11.34
C ARG A 57 6.34 4.16 -10.36
N LEU A 58 6.31 5.36 -10.92
CA LEU A 58 6.10 6.62 -10.20
C LEU A 58 4.60 6.85 -9.97
N ALA A 59 4.23 7.68 -9.00
CA ALA A 59 2.83 7.95 -8.67
C ALA A 59 2.00 8.43 -9.87
N GLY A 60 2.58 9.28 -10.73
CA GLY A 60 1.92 9.74 -11.96
C GLY A 60 1.67 8.63 -12.99
N GLN A 61 2.57 7.64 -13.05
CA GLN A 61 2.41 6.47 -13.93
C GLN A 61 1.39 5.48 -13.37
N VAL A 62 1.40 5.25 -12.05
CA VAL A 62 0.35 4.46 -11.36
C VAL A 62 -1.02 5.04 -11.67
N ARG A 63 -1.19 6.36 -11.52
CA ARG A 63 -2.44 7.05 -11.89
C ARG A 63 -2.78 6.84 -13.38
N ALA A 64 -1.84 7.11 -14.28
CA ALA A 64 -2.10 7.08 -15.72
C ALA A 64 -2.46 5.68 -16.25
N GLU A 65 -1.87 4.64 -15.68
CA GLU A 65 -1.96 3.27 -16.20
C GLU A 65 -2.97 2.42 -15.42
N GLN A 66 -3.09 2.59 -14.09
CA GLN A 66 -3.84 1.67 -13.23
C GLN A 66 -5.20 2.22 -12.80
N LEU A 67 -5.41 3.55 -12.78
CA LEU A 67 -6.66 4.13 -12.28
C LEU A 67 -7.87 3.72 -13.15
N ALA A 68 -7.79 3.90 -14.47
CA ALA A 68 -8.90 3.57 -15.35
C ALA A 68 -9.29 2.08 -15.30
N PRO A 69 -8.34 1.12 -15.36
CA PRO A 69 -8.65 -0.29 -15.11
C PRO A 69 -9.26 -0.56 -13.73
N ALA A 70 -8.76 0.07 -12.67
CA ALA A 70 -9.33 -0.10 -11.33
C ALA A 70 -10.79 0.34 -11.26
N LEU A 71 -11.10 1.51 -11.81
CA LEU A 71 -12.48 2.04 -11.87
C LEU A 71 -13.41 1.15 -12.69
N ALA A 72 -12.91 0.48 -13.75
CA ALA A 72 -13.69 -0.45 -14.54
C ALA A 72 -14.08 -1.72 -13.76
N LEU A 73 -13.26 -2.13 -12.79
CA LEU A 73 -13.53 -3.28 -11.92
C LEU A 73 -14.58 -2.98 -10.84
N ARG A 74 -14.94 -1.70 -10.62
CA ARG A 74 -15.89 -1.23 -9.59
C ARG A 74 -15.58 -1.83 -8.20
N PRO A 75 -14.43 -1.51 -7.61
CA PRO A 75 -14.03 -2.06 -6.32
C PRO A 75 -15.01 -1.64 -5.22
N ASP A 76 -15.21 -2.52 -4.25
CA ASP A 76 -15.81 -2.18 -2.96
C ASP A 76 -14.72 -1.70 -1.98
N LEU A 77 -13.49 -2.22 -2.16
CA LEU A 77 -12.29 -1.83 -1.45
C LEU A 77 -11.14 -1.64 -2.45
N ALA A 78 -10.38 -0.56 -2.29
CA ALA A 78 -9.12 -0.40 -2.99
C ALA A 78 -7.98 -0.06 -2.03
N THR A 79 -6.78 -0.51 -2.37
CA THR A 79 -5.56 0.00 -1.77
C THR A 79 -4.75 0.74 -2.81
N VAL A 80 -4.18 1.88 -2.43
CA VAL A 80 -3.39 2.72 -3.33
C VAL A 80 -2.11 3.13 -2.61
N VAL A 81 -0.97 2.62 -3.08
CA VAL A 81 0.34 2.89 -2.48
C VAL A 81 1.33 3.20 -3.59
N ALA A 82 1.76 4.46 -3.66
CA ALA A 82 2.77 4.91 -4.61
C ALA A 82 3.52 6.11 -4.05
N GLY A 83 4.63 6.48 -4.71
CA GLY A 83 5.42 7.65 -4.34
C GLY A 83 6.80 7.31 -3.77
N PHE A 84 7.07 6.06 -3.37
CA PHE A 84 8.39 5.71 -2.86
C PHE A 84 9.46 5.83 -3.95
N ASN A 85 9.16 5.40 -5.18
CA ASN A 85 10.07 5.58 -6.32
C ASN A 85 10.30 7.05 -6.66
N ASP A 86 9.31 7.92 -6.46
CA ASP A 86 9.41 9.36 -6.67
C ASP A 86 10.44 9.98 -5.70
N LEU A 87 10.48 9.52 -4.44
CA LEU A 87 11.46 9.97 -3.42
C LEU A 87 12.91 9.80 -3.90
N LEU A 88 13.18 8.80 -4.75
CA LEU A 88 14.49 8.48 -5.28
C LEU A 88 14.90 9.37 -6.46
N ARG A 89 13.98 10.16 -7.01
CA ARG A 89 14.27 11.01 -8.17
C ARG A 89 14.90 12.34 -7.77
N PRO A 90 15.87 12.87 -8.54
CA PRO A 90 16.49 14.16 -8.23
C PRO A 90 15.48 15.32 -8.09
N GLY A 91 14.46 15.35 -8.95
CA GLY A 91 13.40 16.37 -8.97
C GLY A 91 12.13 16.00 -8.20
N PHE A 92 12.23 15.21 -7.13
CA PHE A 92 11.09 14.87 -6.27
C PHE A 92 10.36 16.13 -5.78
N ASP A 93 9.05 16.18 -6.03
CA ASP A 93 8.11 17.16 -5.50
C ASP A 93 6.98 16.42 -4.73
N ALA A 94 6.88 16.69 -3.43
CA ALA A 94 5.90 16.03 -2.57
C ALA A 94 4.46 16.44 -2.90
N ASP A 95 4.25 17.67 -3.36
CA ASP A 95 2.92 18.19 -3.70
C ASP A 95 2.47 17.60 -5.04
N GLU A 96 3.37 17.46 -6.03
CA GLU A 96 3.09 16.77 -7.30
C GLU A 96 2.74 15.29 -7.07
N THR A 97 3.60 14.56 -6.35
CA THR A 97 3.35 13.14 -6.03
C THR A 97 2.03 12.95 -5.29
N ALA A 98 1.73 13.82 -4.30
CA ALA A 98 0.48 13.76 -3.56
C ALA A 98 -0.74 14.15 -4.39
N GLY A 99 -0.61 15.06 -5.36
CA GLY A 99 -1.67 15.38 -6.31
C GLY A 99 -2.09 14.16 -7.13
N HIS A 100 -1.14 13.35 -7.58
CA HIS A 100 -1.47 12.09 -8.27
C HIS A 100 -2.19 11.08 -7.38
N LEU A 101 -1.77 10.94 -6.12
CA LEU A 101 -2.45 10.10 -5.15
C LEU A 101 -3.87 10.61 -4.88
N GLU A 102 -4.02 11.93 -4.72
CA GLU A 102 -5.30 12.56 -4.47
C GLU A 102 -6.31 12.30 -5.60
N GLU A 103 -5.90 12.43 -6.86
CA GLU A 103 -6.79 12.15 -7.98
C GLU A 103 -7.27 10.69 -8.00
N MET A 104 -6.39 9.74 -7.67
CA MET A 104 -6.79 8.34 -7.53
C MET A 104 -7.75 8.14 -6.36
N PHE A 105 -7.47 8.75 -5.21
CA PHE A 105 -8.33 8.68 -4.02
C PHE A 105 -9.72 9.25 -4.33
N ALA A 106 -9.78 10.45 -4.90
CA ALA A 106 -11.03 11.13 -5.24
C ALA A 106 -11.87 10.31 -6.24
N ALA A 107 -11.25 9.78 -7.29
CA ALA A 107 -11.96 9.01 -8.30
C ALA A 107 -12.53 7.70 -7.75
N ILE A 108 -11.74 6.95 -6.97
CA ILE A 108 -12.14 5.65 -6.44
C ILE A 108 -13.18 5.82 -5.32
N THR A 109 -12.96 6.75 -4.38
CA THR A 109 -13.95 7.05 -3.33
C THR A 109 -15.25 7.64 -3.91
N GLY A 110 -15.15 8.42 -4.99
CA GLY A 110 -16.30 8.94 -5.73
C GLY A 110 -17.19 7.85 -6.37
N GLN A 111 -16.67 6.63 -6.56
CA GLN A 111 -17.47 5.46 -6.96
C GLN A 111 -18.12 4.72 -5.77
N GLY A 112 -17.90 5.19 -4.54
CA GLY A 112 -18.42 4.56 -3.32
C GLY A 112 -17.51 3.49 -2.71
N ALA A 113 -16.30 3.29 -3.26
CA ALA A 113 -15.34 2.34 -2.71
C ALA A 113 -14.67 2.86 -1.44
N ARG A 114 -14.40 1.97 -0.48
CA ARG A 114 -13.47 2.25 0.62
C ARG A 114 -12.05 2.25 0.08
N VAL A 115 -11.23 3.22 0.48
CA VAL A 115 -9.81 3.27 0.07
C VAL A 115 -8.91 3.26 1.29
N ALA A 116 -7.82 2.49 1.21
CA ALA A 116 -6.74 2.52 2.19
C ALA A 116 -5.39 2.81 1.52
N THR A 117 -4.50 3.46 2.26
CA THR A 117 -3.12 3.76 1.85
C THR A 117 -2.16 3.57 3.03
N LEU A 118 -0.86 3.65 2.78
CA LEU A 118 0.17 3.46 3.78
C LEU A 118 1.14 4.64 3.79
N THR A 119 1.60 5.00 4.98
CA THR A 119 2.77 5.87 5.12
C THR A 119 4.06 5.08 4.92
N PHE A 120 5.12 5.73 4.46
CA PHE A 120 6.43 5.10 4.33
C PHE A 120 7.25 5.24 5.61
N PRO A 121 8.05 4.22 5.99
CA PRO A 121 8.96 4.35 7.12
C PRO A 121 10.12 5.29 6.82
N ASP A 122 10.72 5.83 7.87
CA ASP A 122 12.02 6.50 7.75
C ASP A 122 13.10 5.47 7.41
N VAL A 123 13.36 5.32 6.12
CA VAL A 123 14.36 4.39 5.57
C VAL A 123 15.78 4.67 6.04
N GLY A 124 16.07 5.88 6.52
CA GLY A 124 17.36 6.19 7.16
C GLY A 124 17.58 5.43 8.47
N ARG A 125 16.51 4.91 9.10
CA ARG A 125 16.56 4.03 10.27
C ARG A 125 16.77 2.56 9.91
N ILE A 126 16.52 2.18 8.65
CA ILE A 126 16.66 0.81 8.14
C ILE A 126 18.05 0.65 7.51
N THR A 127 18.44 1.60 6.66
CA THR A 127 19.75 1.63 6.02
C THR A 127 20.37 3.03 6.11
N PRO A 128 21.58 3.19 6.70
CA PRO A 128 22.23 4.49 6.83
C PRO A 128 22.42 5.22 5.49
N LEU A 129 22.54 4.49 4.38
CA LEU A 129 22.69 5.04 3.03
C LEU A 129 21.44 5.82 2.57
N ALA A 130 20.27 5.53 3.14
CA ALA A 130 19.01 6.19 2.78
C ALA A 130 18.65 7.37 3.70
N ARG A 131 19.50 7.75 4.67
CA ARG A 131 19.28 8.92 5.55
C ARG A 131 18.93 10.21 4.81
N PRO A 132 19.51 10.53 3.63
CA PRO A 132 19.11 11.72 2.88
C PRO A 132 17.64 11.74 2.42
N LEU A 133 16.96 10.60 2.38
CA LEU A 133 15.55 10.50 2.01
C LEU A 133 14.59 10.85 3.15
N ALA A 134 15.05 10.87 4.40
CA ALA A 134 14.18 11.07 5.56
C ALA A 134 13.33 12.37 5.50
N PRO A 135 13.87 13.54 5.08
CA PRO A 135 13.05 14.74 4.89
C PRO A 135 11.98 14.58 3.81
N ARG A 136 12.31 13.88 2.71
CA ARG A 136 11.39 13.63 1.60
C ARG A 136 10.25 12.69 2.02
N VAL A 137 10.58 11.62 2.75
CA VAL A 137 9.58 10.70 3.35
C VAL A 137 8.63 11.46 4.27
N ARG A 138 9.16 12.32 5.15
CA ARG A 138 8.33 13.13 6.05
C ARG A 138 7.39 14.06 5.28
N ALA A 139 7.89 14.73 4.23
CA ALA A 139 7.09 15.61 3.39
C ALA A 139 5.97 14.83 2.68
N LEU A 140 6.30 13.71 2.03
CA LEU A 140 5.31 12.88 1.36
C LEU A 140 4.26 12.33 2.33
N ASN A 141 4.66 11.76 3.46
CA ASN A 141 3.72 11.24 4.46
C ASN A 141 2.79 12.33 5.00
N ALA A 142 3.28 13.56 5.18
CA ALA A 142 2.44 14.68 5.59
C ALA A 142 1.35 14.97 4.54
N ARG A 143 1.71 14.99 3.26
CA ARG A 143 0.76 15.21 2.16
C ARG A 143 -0.21 14.05 1.96
N VAL A 144 0.27 12.81 2.07
CA VAL A 144 -0.59 11.61 2.04
C VAL A 144 -1.68 11.74 3.11
N ARG A 145 -1.32 12.05 4.36
CA ARG A 145 -2.31 12.24 5.44
C ARG A 145 -3.30 13.36 5.13
N GLU A 146 -2.80 14.49 4.62
CA GLU A 146 -3.63 15.64 4.27
C GLU A 146 -4.65 15.31 3.18
N VAL A 147 -4.22 14.67 2.08
CA VAL A 147 -5.10 14.33 0.96
C VAL A 147 -6.03 13.18 1.34
N SER A 148 -5.56 12.20 2.12
CA SER A 148 -6.39 11.10 2.62
C SER A 148 -7.54 11.60 3.49
N ARG A 149 -7.30 12.57 4.38
CA ARG A 149 -8.34 13.16 5.22
C ARG A 149 -9.44 13.83 4.40
N ARG A 150 -9.10 14.47 3.27
CA ARG A 150 -10.07 15.14 2.39
C ARG A 150 -11.05 14.17 1.71
N HIS A 151 -10.60 12.94 1.44
CA HIS A 151 -11.37 11.92 0.70
C HIS A 151 -11.82 10.75 1.57
N GLY A 152 -11.62 10.80 2.90
CA GLY A 152 -11.99 9.71 3.81
C GLY A 152 -11.19 8.43 3.61
N VAL A 153 -9.96 8.54 3.09
CA VAL A 153 -9.06 7.40 2.89
C VAL A 153 -8.45 6.98 4.22
N ILE A 154 -8.44 5.67 4.48
CA ILE A 154 -7.84 5.07 5.66
C ILE A 154 -6.32 5.08 5.50
N VAL A 155 -5.61 5.70 6.45
CA VAL A 155 -4.15 5.75 6.44
C VAL A 155 -3.60 4.74 7.46
N VAL A 156 -2.78 3.80 6.98
CA VAL A 156 -2.08 2.84 7.84
C VAL A 156 -0.69 3.39 8.18
N GLU A 157 -0.49 3.71 9.46
CA GLU A 157 0.70 4.36 10.01
C GLU A 157 1.84 3.36 10.28
N THR A 158 2.30 2.64 9.26
CA THR A 158 3.37 1.63 9.42
C THR A 158 4.72 2.22 9.78
N GLY A 159 4.97 3.50 9.44
CA GLY A 159 6.28 4.14 9.59
C GLY A 159 6.66 4.53 11.02
N HIS A 160 5.73 4.52 11.97
CA HIS A 160 5.97 4.98 13.34
C HIS A 160 6.38 3.86 14.31
N HIS A 161 6.16 2.59 13.95
CA HIS A 161 6.40 1.48 14.86
C HIS A 161 7.87 1.02 14.84
N PRO A 162 8.49 0.76 16.02
CA PRO A 162 9.89 0.33 16.10
C PRO A 162 10.22 -0.92 15.26
N VAL A 163 9.25 -1.84 15.14
CA VAL A 163 9.37 -3.08 14.37
C VAL A 163 9.82 -2.85 12.93
N VAL A 164 9.51 -1.68 12.35
CA VAL A 164 9.89 -1.35 10.97
C VAL A 164 11.41 -1.29 10.76
N THR A 165 12.19 -1.18 11.83
CA THR A 165 13.66 -1.20 11.77
C THR A 165 14.27 -2.59 11.90
N ASP A 166 13.47 -3.63 12.17
CA ASP A 166 13.97 -4.99 12.26
C ASP A 166 14.40 -5.49 10.87
N PRO A 167 15.69 -5.84 10.67
CA PRO A 167 16.22 -6.25 9.38
C PRO A 167 15.55 -7.51 8.82
N ARG A 168 14.85 -8.32 9.64
CA ARG A 168 14.13 -9.52 9.18
C ARG A 168 12.88 -9.19 8.38
N LEU A 169 12.38 -7.96 8.45
CA LEU A 169 11.20 -7.51 7.67
C LEU A 169 11.58 -7.14 6.24
N TRP A 170 12.85 -6.96 5.95
CA TRP A 170 13.33 -6.41 4.70
C TRP A 170 14.04 -7.46 3.87
N SER A 171 13.87 -7.37 2.56
CA SER A 171 14.65 -8.13 1.59
C SER A 171 16.14 -7.75 1.67
N PRO A 172 17.04 -8.49 1.00
CA PRO A 172 18.47 -8.16 0.96
C PRO A 172 18.78 -6.74 0.49
N ASP A 173 17.94 -6.13 -0.35
CA ASP A 173 18.11 -4.76 -0.84
C ASP A 173 17.81 -3.67 0.19
N ARG A 174 17.19 -4.04 1.32
CA ARG A 174 16.78 -3.12 2.40
C ARG A 174 15.79 -2.03 1.97
N LEU A 175 15.13 -2.22 0.82
CA LEU A 175 14.11 -1.31 0.28
C LEU A 175 12.75 -1.99 0.23
N HIS A 176 12.69 -3.24 -0.24
CA HIS A 176 11.46 -4.01 -0.29
C HIS A 176 11.26 -4.82 0.98
N ALA A 177 10.00 -4.98 1.41
CA ALA A 177 9.68 -5.94 2.45
C ALA A 177 10.00 -7.38 1.99
N GLY A 178 10.56 -8.18 2.88
CA GLY A 178 10.61 -9.63 2.74
C GLY A 178 9.27 -10.27 3.14
N PRO A 179 9.16 -11.62 3.12
CA PRO A 179 7.91 -12.32 3.41
C PRO A 179 7.28 -11.93 4.76
N LEU A 180 8.12 -11.77 5.79
CA LEU A 180 7.69 -11.36 7.13
C LEU A 180 7.22 -9.90 7.17
N GLY A 181 7.87 -9.01 6.43
CA GLY A 181 7.45 -7.61 6.34
C GLY A 181 6.12 -7.47 5.59
N HIS A 182 5.95 -8.20 4.47
CA HIS A 182 4.68 -8.26 3.75
C HIS A 182 3.53 -8.81 4.61
N ALA A 183 3.79 -9.84 5.43
CA ALA A 183 2.82 -10.35 6.39
C ALA A 183 2.40 -9.30 7.43
N ARG A 184 3.36 -8.53 7.97
CA ARG A 184 3.05 -7.43 8.91
C ARG A 184 2.30 -6.27 8.26
N ILE A 185 2.65 -5.91 7.03
CA ILE A 185 1.93 -4.88 6.27
C ILE A 185 0.48 -5.32 6.05
N ALA A 186 0.24 -6.55 5.62
CA ALA A 186 -1.11 -7.09 5.44
C ALA A 186 -1.91 -7.07 6.75
N ALA A 187 -1.31 -7.48 7.87
CA ALA A 187 -1.94 -7.45 9.20
C ALA A 187 -2.27 -6.01 9.65
N ALA A 188 -1.36 -5.05 9.42
CA ALA A 188 -1.59 -3.65 9.73
C ALA A 188 -2.77 -3.06 8.95
N VAL A 189 -2.86 -3.39 7.66
CA VAL A 189 -3.98 -2.94 6.81
C VAL A 189 -5.28 -3.63 7.23
N ALA A 190 -5.24 -4.93 7.54
CA ALA A 190 -6.40 -5.66 8.05
C ALA A 190 -6.95 -5.04 9.35
N GLN A 191 -6.06 -4.68 10.28
CA GLN A 191 -6.42 -4.00 11.52
C GLN A 191 -7.07 -2.65 11.23
N ALA A 192 -6.45 -1.82 10.39
CA ALA A 192 -6.98 -0.50 10.04
C ALA A 192 -8.33 -0.56 9.31
N LEU A 193 -8.58 -1.64 8.57
CA LEU A 193 -9.87 -1.89 7.91
C LEU A 193 -10.95 -2.45 8.85
N GLY A 194 -10.56 -2.89 10.06
CA GLY A 194 -11.44 -3.46 11.07
C GLY A 194 -11.83 -4.91 10.79
N LEU A 195 -10.94 -5.71 10.19
CA LEU A 195 -11.22 -7.13 9.94
C LEU A 195 -11.33 -7.89 11.28
N PRO A 196 -12.26 -8.87 11.38
CA PRO A 196 -12.36 -9.71 12.58
C PRO A 196 -11.04 -10.43 12.89
N GLY A 197 -10.63 -10.37 14.16
CA GLY A 197 -9.39 -10.99 14.63
C GLY A 197 -8.09 -10.25 14.28
N ALA A 198 -8.17 -9.12 13.55
CA ALA A 198 -6.99 -8.27 13.34
C ALA A 198 -6.78 -7.34 14.55
N ASP A 199 -5.55 -7.31 15.05
CA ASP A 199 -5.13 -6.51 16.21
C ASP A 199 -3.81 -5.77 15.95
N ASP A 200 -3.21 -5.18 16.98
CA ASP A 200 -1.95 -4.44 16.90
C ASP A 200 -0.69 -5.32 17.06
N SER A 201 -0.82 -6.65 17.06
CA SER A 201 0.32 -7.57 17.20
C SER A 201 1.33 -7.49 16.06
N TRP A 202 0.95 -6.93 14.90
CA TRP A 202 1.87 -6.64 13.81
C TRP A 202 2.95 -5.62 14.18
N THR A 203 2.75 -4.87 15.27
CA THR A 203 3.70 -3.86 15.79
C THR A 203 4.83 -4.46 16.62
N LEU A 204 4.77 -5.77 16.91
CA LEU A 204 5.72 -6.53 17.73
C LEU A 204 6.87 -7.10 16.90
#